data_AF-A0A351CDR6-F1
#
_entry.id   AF-A0A351CDR6-F1
#
_cell.length_a   1.000
_cell.length_b   1.000
_cell.length_c   1.000
_cell.angle_alpha   90.00
_cell.angle_beta   90.00
_cell.angle_gamma   90.00
#
_symmetry.space_group_name_H-M   'P 1'
#
loop_
_entity.id
_entity.type
_entity.pdbx_description
1 polymer ?
#
loop_
_entity_poly.entity_id
_entity_poly.type
_entity_poly.pdbx_seq_one_letter_code
_entity_poly.pdbx_strand_id
1 'polypeptide(L)'
;MNGQEVKTINSLKEEGTFALRNSFLFPLIYHLIRVSLSVIFLWSGISKLMEPTEFAVIINAYGLMPKAWILPLAIILPLLEMVFGLGLLMEIRGSLSVITGLLLLFIAIFSYGIWLGLDVDCGCFGPQDPESEAFHSLRPALYRDFIMFAGVIYLYIWRCYRSIKPVRLMSLFNSLFHRGGIIDAHD
;
A
#
# COMPACT_ATOMS: atom_id res chain seq x y z
N MET A 1 -40.75 40.22 -14.09
CA MET A 1 -39.97 39.37 -13.16
C MET A 1 -38.76 40.17 -12.74
N ASN A 2 -38.55 40.37 -11.44
CA ASN A 2 -37.62 41.37 -10.92
C ASN A 2 -36.22 40.77 -10.70
N GLY A 3 -35.15 41.53 -10.99
CA GLY A 3 -33.76 41.03 -11.00
C GLY A 3 -33.24 40.50 -9.65
N GLN A 4 -33.90 40.84 -8.53
CA GLN A 4 -33.55 40.33 -7.20
C GLN A 4 -34.02 38.88 -6.98
N GLU A 5 -35.18 38.47 -7.50
CA GLU A 5 -35.63 37.08 -7.38
C GLU A 5 -34.70 36.11 -8.10
N VAL A 6 -34.23 36.49 -9.30
CA VAL A 6 -33.32 35.64 -10.10
C VAL A 6 -31.98 35.43 -9.38
N LYS A 7 -31.46 36.44 -8.67
CA LYS A 7 -30.24 36.31 -7.85
C LYS A 7 -30.41 35.36 -6.67
N THR A 8 -31.54 35.45 -5.97
CA THR A 8 -31.84 34.57 -4.81
C THR A 8 -32.06 33.13 -5.23
N ILE A 9 -32.71 32.88 -6.38
CA ILE A 9 -32.92 31.53 -6.90
C ILE A 9 -31.58 30.89 -7.33
N ASN A 10 -30.67 31.66 -7.91
CA ASN A 10 -29.35 31.16 -8.29
C ASN A 10 -28.45 30.88 -7.07
N SER A 11 -28.46 31.72 -6.03
CA SER A 11 -27.66 31.46 -4.83
C SER A 11 -28.12 30.21 -4.08
N LEU A 12 -29.44 30.00 -3.94
CA LEU A 12 -29.98 28.80 -3.30
C LEU A 12 -29.68 27.51 -4.09
N LYS A 13 -29.62 27.60 -5.42
CA LYS A 13 -29.26 26.46 -6.28
C LYS A 13 -27.77 26.10 -6.17
N GLU A 14 -26.88 27.09 -6.09
CA GLU A 14 -25.44 26.83 -5.91
C GLU A 14 -25.13 26.25 -4.52
N GLU A 15 -25.77 26.74 -3.46
CA GLU A 15 -25.59 26.22 -2.09
C GLU A 15 -26.13 24.78 -1.95
N GLY A 16 -27.31 24.49 -2.51
CA GLY A 16 -27.89 23.14 -2.49
C GLY A 16 -27.10 22.12 -3.32
N THR A 17 -26.58 22.54 -4.48
CA THR A 17 -25.74 21.66 -5.32
C THR A 17 -24.37 21.40 -4.68
N PHE A 18 -23.81 22.36 -3.96
CA PHE A 18 -22.56 22.19 -3.22
C PHE A 18 -22.73 21.28 -2.01
N ALA A 19 -23.81 21.44 -1.23
CA ALA A 19 -24.09 20.64 -0.04
C ALA A 19 -24.42 19.16 -0.35
N LEU A 20 -25.18 18.90 -1.41
CA LEU A 20 -25.49 17.53 -1.86
C LEU A 20 -24.27 16.84 -2.50
N ARG A 21 -23.44 17.59 -3.25
CA ARG A 21 -22.20 17.09 -3.85
C ARG A 21 -21.15 16.73 -2.80
N ASN A 22 -20.99 17.54 -1.75
CA ASN A 22 -20.08 17.26 -0.63
C ASN A 22 -20.48 15.98 0.13
N SER A 23 -21.77 15.72 0.34
CA SER A 23 -22.22 14.58 1.14
C SER A 23 -21.89 13.21 0.52
N PHE A 24 -21.79 13.12 -0.81
CA PHE A 24 -21.46 11.88 -1.54
C PHE A 24 -20.01 11.80 -2.05
N LEU A 25 -19.35 12.93 -2.36
CA LEU A 25 -17.96 12.92 -2.86
C LEU A 25 -16.97 12.40 -1.81
N PHE A 26 -17.09 12.85 -0.57
CA PHE A 26 -16.13 12.44 0.45
C PHE A 26 -16.12 10.93 0.76
N PRO A 27 -17.28 10.25 0.92
CA PRO A 27 -17.27 8.79 1.08
C PRO A 27 -16.78 8.05 -0.17
N LEU A 28 -17.05 8.57 -1.38
CA LEU A 28 -16.56 8.00 -2.63
C LEU A 28 -15.03 8.08 -2.72
N ILE A 29 -14.45 9.26 -2.45
CA ILE A 29 -13.00 9.49 -2.47
C ILE A 29 -12.29 8.57 -1.47
N TYR A 30 -12.85 8.42 -0.26
CA TYR A 30 -12.33 7.47 0.73
C TYR A 30 -12.32 6.02 0.19
N HIS A 31 -13.42 5.58 -0.44
CA HIS A 31 -13.51 4.23 -1.01
C HIS A 31 -12.53 4.03 -2.17
N LEU A 32 -12.41 5.02 -3.06
CA LEU A 32 -11.49 4.98 -4.20
C LEU A 32 -10.03 4.91 -3.75
N ILE A 33 -9.62 5.76 -2.81
CA ILE A 33 -8.25 5.74 -2.26
C ILE A 33 -7.98 4.39 -1.60
N ARG A 34 -8.92 3.87 -0.80
CA ARG A 34 -8.73 2.57 -0.15
C ARG A 34 -8.62 1.41 -1.14
N VAL A 35 -9.52 1.34 -2.11
CA VAL A 35 -9.52 0.27 -3.13
C VAL A 35 -8.26 0.35 -3.97
N SER A 36 -7.87 1.54 -4.42
CA SER A 36 -6.63 1.73 -5.18
C SER A 36 -5.40 1.30 -4.39
N LEU A 37 -5.25 1.71 -3.13
CA LEU A 37 -4.15 1.23 -2.27
C LEU A 37 -4.14 -0.29 -2.17
N SER A 38 -5.29 -0.92 -1.93
CA SER A 38 -5.40 -2.37 -1.78
C SER A 38 -4.97 -3.10 -3.05
N VAL A 39 -5.45 -2.65 -4.22
CA VAL A 39 -5.12 -3.23 -5.53
C VAL A 39 -3.63 -3.09 -5.84
N ILE A 40 -3.02 -1.94 -5.53
CA ILE A 40 -1.60 -1.75 -5.83
C ILE A 40 -0.73 -2.65 -4.95
N PHE A 41 -1.03 -2.79 -3.67
CA PHE A 41 -0.31 -3.72 -2.79
C PHE A 41 -0.48 -5.17 -3.22
N LEU A 42 -1.68 -5.57 -3.66
CA LEU A 42 -1.93 -6.91 -4.20
C LEU A 42 -1.12 -7.16 -5.47
N TRP A 43 -1.17 -6.24 -6.44
CA TRP A 43 -0.43 -6.36 -7.69
C TRP A 43 1.08 -6.41 -7.45
N SER A 44 1.58 -5.53 -6.58
CA SER A 44 2.98 -5.46 -6.16
C SER A 44 3.45 -6.76 -5.47
N GLY A 45 2.64 -7.33 -4.59
CA GLY A 45 2.97 -8.59 -3.92
C GLY A 45 2.98 -9.78 -4.90
N ILE A 46 1.99 -9.85 -5.80
CA ILE A 46 1.93 -10.91 -6.83
C ILE A 46 3.15 -10.84 -7.73
N SER A 47 3.52 -9.65 -8.22
CA SER A 47 4.66 -9.51 -9.12
C SER A 47 5.97 -9.95 -8.46
N LYS A 48 6.15 -9.70 -7.15
CA LYS A 48 7.34 -10.16 -6.41
C LYS A 48 7.34 -11.67 -6.13
N LEU A 49 6.16 -12.28 -6.02
CA LEU A 49 6.00 -13.71 -5.78
C LEU A 49 6.15 -14.57 -7.04
N MET A 50 5.95 -14.00 -8.22
CA MET A 50 6.18 -14.71 -9.48
C MET A 50 7.64 -15.10 -9.64
N GLU A 51 8.57 -14.21 -9.24
CA GLU A 51 10.01 -14.41 -9.37
C GLU A 51 10.74 -14.07 -8.06
N PRO A 52 10.57 -14.91 -7.02
CA PRO A 52 11.12 -14.63 -5.68
C PRO A 52 12.65 -14.66 -5.66
N THR A 53 13.28 -15.33 -6.62
CA THR A 53 14.74 -15.37 -6.78
C THR A 53 15.29 -14.03 -7.23
N GLU A 54 14.64 -13.33 -8.15
CA GLU A 54 15.05 -11.98 -8.58
C GLU A 54 14.87 -10.99 -7.42
N PHE A 55 13.76 -11.09 -6.70
CA PHE A 55 13.53 -10.26 -5.52
C PHE A 55 14.55 -10.54 -4.40
N ALA A 56 15.00 -11.79 -4.24
CA ALA A 56 16.07 -12.15 -3.32
C ALA A 56 17.43 -11.55 -3.72
N VAL A 57 17.75 -11.49 -5.02
CA VAL A 57 18.95 -10.81 -5.53
C VAL A 57 18.91 -9.32 -5.19
N ILE A 58 17.77 -8.68 -5.42
CA ILE A 58 17.55 -7.27 -5.05
C ILE A 58 17.76 -7.06 -3.54
N ILE A 59 17.16 -7.89 -2.67
CA ILE A 59 17.36 -7.82 -1.21
C ILE A 59 18.84 -8.02 -0.84
N ASN A 60 19.52 -8.96 -1.49
CA ASN A 60 20.94 -9.23 -1.26
C ASN A 60 21.82 -8.03 -1.62
N ALA A 61 21.47 -7.28 -2.67
CA ALA A 61 22.19 -6.07 -3.09
C ALA A 61 22.17 -4.97 -2.03
N TYR A 62 21.10 -4.87 -1.21
CA TYR A 62 21.06 -3.93 -0.09
C TYR A 62 22.00 -4.31 1.07
N GLY A 63 22.46 -5.56 1.13
CA GLY A 63 23.41 -6.03 2.16
C GLY A 63 22.90 -5.97 3.60
N LEU A 64 21.57 -5.85 3.81
CA LEU A 64 20.97 -5.62 5.13
C LEU A 64 20.91 -6.88 6.01
N MET A 65 20.94 -8.08 5.41
CA MET A 65 20.64 -9.34 6.08
C MET A 65 21.62 -10.46 5.68
N PRO A 66 21.85 -11.45 6.57
CA PRO A 66 22.67 -12.62 6.24
C PRO A 66 21.98 -13.52 5.21
N LYS A 67 22.78 -14.19 4.36
CA LYS A 67 22.34 -15.00 3.21
C LYS A 67 21.23 -16.01 3.50
N ALA A 68 21.22 -16.59 4.71
CA ALA A 68 20.21 -17.57 5.13
C ALA A 68 18.78 -16.99 5.22
N TRP A 69 18.64 -15.68 5.48
CA TRP A 69 17.34 -15.03 5.68
C TRP A 69 16.79 -14.36 4.43
N ILE A 70 17.60 -14.21 3.38
CA ILE A 70 17.24 -13.47 2.16
C ILE A 70 16.06 -14.12 1.44
N LEU A 71 16.13 -15.44 1.20
CA LEU A 71 15.07 -16.16 0.50
C LEU A 71 13.75 -16.22 1.30
N PRO A 72 13.76 -16.51 2.62
CA PRO A 72 12.56 -16.35 3.45
C PRO A 72 11.96 -14.95 3.39
N LEU A 73 12.76 -13.90 3.51
CA LEU A 73 12.30 -12.51 3.44
C LEU A 73 11.69 -12.17 2.08
N ALA A 74 12.29 -12.67 0.99
CA ALA A 74 11.80 -12.48 -0.37
C ALA A 74 10.40 -13.07 -0.58
N ILE A 75 9.99 -14.07 0.22
CA ILE A 75 8.67 -14.69 0.15
C ILE A 75 7.71 -14.08 1.19
N ILE A 76 8.17 -13.90 2.43
CA ILE A 76 7.37 -13.42 3.54
C ILE A 76 6.91 -11.97 3.30
N LEU A 77 7.79 -11.09 2.82
CA LEU A 77 7.44 -9.68 2.58
C LEU A 77 6.29 -9.52 1.56
N PRO A 78 6.37 -10.10 0.35
CA PRO A 78 5.25 -10.06 -0.60
C PRO A 78 3.96 -10.72 -0.09
N LEU A 79 4.07 -11.83 0.66
CA LEU A 79 2.91 -12.45 1.28
C LEU A 79 2.22 -11.51 2.27
N LEU A 80 2.99 -10.79 3.09
CA LEU A 80 2.45 -9.77 3.99
C LEU A 80 1.76 -8.65 3.21
N GLU A 81 2.37 -8.14 2.14
CA GLU A 81 1.76 -7.14 1.26
C GLU A 81 0.40 -7.60 0.73
N MET A 82 0.32 -8.85 0.24
CA MET A 82 -0.93 -9.42 -0.29
C MET A 82 -1.99 -9.63 0.79
N VAL A 83 -1.63 -10.25 1.91
CA VAL A 83 -2.57 -10.55 3.00
C VAL A 83 -3.15 -9.27 3.60
N PHE A 84 -2.29 -8.29 3.88
CA PHE A 84 -2.74 -7.01 4.44
C PHE A 84 -3.36 -6.08 3.41
N GLY A 85 -2.98 -6.19 2.13
CA GLY A 85 -3.64 -5.50 1.02
C GLY A 85 -5.07 -6.00 0.82
N LEU A 86 -5.27 -7.33 0.85
CA LEU A 86 -6.60 -7.93 0.81
C LEU A 86 -7.40 -7.60 2.08
N GLY A 87 -6.74 -7.59 3.25
CA GLY A 87 -7.36 -7.16 4.50
C GLY A 87 -7.76 -5.68 4.50
N LEU A 88 -7.03 -4.82 3.79
CA LEU A 88 -7.41 -3.42 3.60
C LEU A 88 -8.66 -3.31 2.71
N LEU A 89 -8.76 -4.15 1.68
CA LEU A 89 -9.94 -4.23 0.81
C LEU A 89 -11.19 -4.68 1.58
N MET A 90 -11.06 -5.68 2.45
CA MET A 90 -12.14 -6.20 3.31
C MET A 90 -12.41 -5.35 4.57
N GLU A 91 -11.77 -4.19 4.72
CA GLU A 91 -11.94 -3.27 5.85
C GLU A 91 -11.64 -3.90 7.23
N ILE A 92 -10.66 -4.80 7.25
CA ILE A 92 -10.21 -5.50 8.46
C ILE A 92 -9.56 -4.52 9.44
N ARG A 93 -9.91 -4.60 10.73
CA ARG A 93 -9.20 -3.89 11.81
C ARG A 93 -7.72 -4.23 11.84
N GLY A 94 -6.86 -3.20 11.76
CA GLY A 94 -5.40 -3.33 11.85
C GLY A 94 -4.68 -3.39 10.51
N SER A 95 -5.35 -3.74 9.41
CA SER A 95 -4.72 -3.84 8.08
C SER A 95 -4.10 -2.52 7.63
N LEU A 96 -4.79 -1.39 7.86
CA LEU A 96 -4.27 -0.06 7.57
C LEU A 96 -2.95 0.23 8.31
N SER A 97 -2.86 -0.14 9.59
CA SER A 97 -1.65 0.08 10.39
C SER A 97 -0.48 -0.77 9.89
N VAL A 98 -0.74 -2.03 9.51
CA VAL A 98 0.32 -2.89 8.96
C VAL A 98 0.77 -2.43 7.58
N ILE A 99 -0.18 -2.07 6.70
CA ILE A 99 0.12 -1.46 5.38
C ILE A 99 0.98 -0.20 5.56
N THR A 100 0.67 0.63 6.55
CA THR A 100 1.47 1.84 6.85
C THR A 100 2.89 1.47 7.27
N GLY A 101 3.04 0.46 8.13
CA GLY A 101 4.35 -0.03 8.55
C GLY A 101 5.17 -0.59 7.37
N LEU A 102 4.55 -1.41 6.52
CA LEU A 102 5.19 -1.94 5.30
C LEU A 102 5.59 -0.82 4.34
N LEU A 103 4.72 0.17 4.14
CA LEU A 103 5.01 1.30 3.28
C LEU A 103 6.19 2.13 3.79
N LEU A 104 6.23 2.42 5.09
CA LEU A 104 7.36 3.12 5.72
C LEU A 104 8.66 2.31 5.62
N LEU A 105 8.57 0.99 5.76
CA LEU A 105 9.71 0.09 5.57
C LEU A 105 10.25 0.18 4.13
N PHE A 106 9.38 0.14 3.10
CA PHE A 106 9.81 0.28 1.70
C PHE A 106 10.40 1.66 1.40
N ILE A 107 9.79 2.73 1.90
CA ILE A 107 10.35 4.09 1.78
C ILE A 107 11.76 4.15 2.38
N ALA A 108 11.96 3.58 3.56
CA ALA A 108 13.27 3.55 4.22
C ALA A 108 14.30 2.73 3.42
N ILE A 109 13.92 1.56 2.93
CA ILE A 109 14.79 0.68 2.14
C ILE A 109 15.18 1.36 0.81
N PHE A 110 14.22 1.91 0.06
CA PHE A 110 14.51 2.59 -1.20
C PHE A 110 15.33 3.86 -0.99
N SER A 111 15.05 4.64 0.06
CA SER A 111 15.87 5.81 0.40
C SER A 111 17.31 5.41 0.72
N TYR A 112 17.50 4.30 1.44
CA TYR A 112 18.82 3.75 1.73
C TYR A 112 19.53 3.24 0.46
N GLY A 113 18.82 2.59 -0.45
CA GLY A 113 19.37 2.14 -1.75
C GLY A 113 19.88 3.30 -2.61
N ILE A 114 19.13 4.41 -2.66
CA ILE A 114 19.57 5.63 -3.35
C ILE A 114 20.83 6.19 -2.69
N TRP A 115 20.93 6.15 -1.37
CA TRP A 115 22.11 6.64 -0.65
C TRP A 115 23.37 5.78 -0.90
N LEU A 116 23.21 4.46 -1.09
CA LEU A 116 24.30 3.58 -1.52
C LEU A 116 24.67 3.73 -3.00
N GLY A 117 23.88 4.45 -3.80
CA GLY A 117 24.12 4.60 -5.23
C GLY A 117 23.70 3.37 -6.06
N LEU A 118 22.78 2.54 -5.55
CA LEU A 118 22.22 1.40 -6.32
C LEU A 118 21.32 1.83 -7.49
N ASP A 119 21.13 3.13 -7.70
CA ASP A 119 20.32 3.67 -8.77
C ASP A 119 21.04 3.49 -10.12
N VAL A 120 20.31 3.07 -11.17
CA VAL A 120 20.91 2.82 -12.49
C VAL A 120 21.50 4.10 -13.10
N ASP A 121 20.93 5.25 -12.74
CA ASP A 121 21.45 6.58 -13.10
C ASP A 121 22.89 6.83 -12.60
N CYS A 122 23.37 6.08 -11.58
CA CYS A 122 24.71 6.17 -11.04
C CYS A 122 25.73 5.28 -11.77
N GLY A 123 25.29 4.43 -12.71
CA GLY A 123 26.15 3.56 -13.52
C GLY A 123 26.73 2.33 -12.81
N CYS A 124 26.20 1.95 -11.65
CA CYS A 124 26.68 0.81 -10.86
C CYS A 124 26.30 -0.57 -11.43
N PHE A 125 25.25 -0.67 -12.26
CA PHE A 125 24.75 -1.94 -12.83
C PHE A 125 24.73 -1.90 -14.36
N GLY A 126 25.12 -3.00 -15.01
CA GLY A 126 25.19 -3.10 -16.47
C GLY A 126 23.80 -3.33 -17.10
N PRO A 127 23.54 -2.86 -18.33
CA PRO A 127 22.23 -2.99 -19.00
C PRO A 127 21.84 -4.43 -19.40
N GLN A 128 22.61 -5.44 -19.00
CA GLN A 128 22.30 -6.87 -19.20
C GLN A 128 22.04 -7.62 -17.90
N ASP A 129 22.15 -6.95 -16.74
CA ASP A 129 21.94 -7.59 -15.45
C ASP A 129 20.45 -7.50 -15.07
N PRO A 130 19.83 -8.57 -14.53
CA PRO A 130 18.44 -8.53 -14.02
C PRO A 130 18.23 -7.42 -12.99
N GLU A 131 19.31 -7.00 -12.34
CA GLU A 131 19.37 -5.89 -11.40
C GLU A 131 19.04 -4.54 -12.06
N SER A 132 19.41 -4.31 -13.32
CA SER A 132 19.17 -3.01 -13.97
C SER A 132 17.69 -2.70 -14.18
N GLU A 133 16.85 -3.69 -14.51
CA GLU A 133 15.39 -3.51 -14.68
C GLU A 133 14.71 -3.19 -13.34
N ALA A 134 15.17 -3.83 -12.26
CA ALA A 134 14.66 -3.58 -10.92
C ALA A 134 15.08 -2.21 -10.36
N PHE A 135 16.34 -1.80 -10.60
CA PHE A 135 16.90 -0.57 -10.07
C PHE A 135 16.58 0.68 -10.92
N HIS A 136 16.24 0.54 -12.21
CA HIS A 136 15.77 1.66 -13.05
C HIS A 136 14.51 2.35 -12.47
N SER A 137 13.78 1.60 -11.64
CA SER A 137 12.51 2.00 -11.05
C SER A 137 12.62 2.45 -9.60
N LEU A 138 13.83 2.65 -9.03
CA LEU A 138 13.98 3.02 -7.61
C LEU A 138 13.37 4.39 -7.28
N ARG A 139 13.69 5.44 -8.06
CA ARG A 139 13.10 6.78 -7.85
C ARG A 139 11.59 6.82 -8.12
N PRO A 140 11.08 6.25 -9.24
CA PRO A 140 9.64 6.15 -9.46
C PRO A 140 8.92 5.35 -8.36
N ALA A 141 9.52 4.26 -7.86
CA ALA A 141 8.96 3.46 -6.79
C ALA A 141 8.85 4.26 -5.49
N LEU A 142 9.92 4.98 -5.11
CA LEU A 142 9.91 5.85 -3.94
C LEU A 142 8.88 6.98 -4.06
N TYR A 143 8.77 7.62 -5.22
CA TYR A 143 7.74 8.64 -5.46
C TYR A 143 6.31 8.08 -5.35
N ARG A 144 6.06 6.90 -5.91
CA ARG A 144 4.80 6.18 -5.78
C ARG A 144 4.49 5.88 -4.31
N ASP A 145 5.47 5.45 -3.53
CA ASP A 145 5.30 5.15 -2.10
C ASP A 145 4.98 6.42 -1.30
N PHE A 146 5.59 7.57 -1.62
CA PHE A 146 5.21 8.87 -1.03
C PHE A 146 3.77 9.27 -1.35
N ILE A 147 3.31 9.06 -2.59
CA ILE A 147 1.91 9.32 -2.97
C ILE A 147 0.97 8.43 -2.15
N MET A 148 1.29 7.14 -2.03
CA MET A 148 0.51 6.21 -1.22
C MET A 148 0.53 6.60 0.26
N PHE A 149 1.65 7.08 0.78
CA PHE A 149 1.76 7.55 2.16
C PHE A 149 0.83 8.72 2.42
N ALA A 150 0.77 9.69 1.50
CA ALA A 150 -0.20 10.79 1.56
C ALA A 150 -1.64 10.26 1.54
N GLY A 151 -1.93 9.25 0.71
CA GLY A 151 -3.22 8.55 0.68
C GLY A 151 -3.56 7.88 2.02
N VAL A 152 -2.62 7.20 2.65
CA VAL A 152 -2.77 6.60 4.00
C VAL A 152 -3.05 7.68 5.04
N ILE A 153 -2.31 8.78 5.04
CA ILE A 153 -2.53 9.92 5.96
C ILE A 153 -3.96 10.45 5.79
N TYR A 154 -4.41 10.64 4.55
CA TYR A 154 -5.78 11.05 4.26
C TYR A 154 -6.81 10.06 4.83
N LEU A 155 -6.60 8.75 4.67
CA LEU A 155 -7.47 7.72 5.24
C LEU A 155 -7.49 7.76 6.77
N TYR A 156 -6.35 8.02 7.44
CA TYR A 156 -6.29 8.18 8.90
C TYR A 156 -7.03 9.43 9.37
N ILE A 157 -6.77 10.60 8.75
CA ILE A 157 -7.45 11.86 9.07
C ILE A 157 -8.97 11.68 8.90
N TRP A 158 -9.39 11.05 7.81
CA TRP A 158 -10.80 10.78 7.53
C TRP A 158 -11.43 9.83 8.57
N ARG A 159 -10.72 8.76 8.95
CA ARG A 159 -11.19 7.80 9.96
C ARG A 159 -11.29 8.44 11.35
N CYS A 160 -10.36 9.34 11.70
CA CYS A 160 -10.42 10.15 12.92
C CYS A 160 -11.60 11.13 12.90
N TYR A 161 -11.85 11.81 11.77
CA TYR A 161 -12.92 12.79 11.66
C TYR A 161 -14.33 12.17 11.75
N ARG A 162 -14.52 10.93 11.28
CA ARG A 162 -15.85 10.32 11.12
C ARG A 162 -16.19 9.18 12.10
N SER A 163 -15.32 8.82 13.05
CA SER A 163 -15.55 7.76 14.06
C SER A 163 -16.15 6.45 13.50
N ILE A 164 -15.78 6.07 12.26
CA ILE A 164 -16.25 4.83 11.65
C ILE A 164 -15.56 3.68 12.39
N LYS A 165 -16.35 2.85 13.09
CA LYS A 165 -15.85 1.68 13.83
C LYS A 165 -15.46 0.59 12.82
N PRO A 166 -14.16 0.25 12.67
CA PRO A 166 -13.75 -0.77 11.71
C PRO A 166 -14.20 -2.18 12.17
N VAL A 167 -14.41 -3.10 11.22
CA VAL A 167 -14.93 -4.45 11.48
C VAL A 167 -13.87 -5.31 12.20
N ARG A 168 -14.28 -6.02 13.25
CA ARG A 168 -13.38 -6.72 14.19
C ARG A 168 -12.88 -8.06 13.62
N LEU A 169 -11.58 -8.12 13.31
CA LEU A 169 -10.80 -9.25 12.77
C LEU A 169 -10.81 -10.53 13.62
N MET A 170 -11.38 -10.51 14.83
CA MET A 170 -11.20 -11.57 15.83
C MET A 170 -11.70 -12.96 15.38
N SER A 171 -12.42 -13.08 14.26
CA SER A 171 -12.96 -14.36 13.76
C SER A 171 -12.11 -15.07 12.70
N LEU A 172 -11.24 -14.37 11.94
CA LEU A 172 -10.52 -14.98 10.80
C LEU A 172 -9.06 -15.34 11.10
N PHE A 173 -8.39 -14.64 12.01
CA PHE A 173 -7.02 -14.97 12.38
C PHE A 173 -6.95 -16.31 13.16
N ASN A 174 -7.99 -16.63 13.94
CA ASN A 174 -8.07 -17.89 14.67
C ASN A 174 -8.24 -19.10 13.73
N SER A 175 -8.84 -18.96 12.54
CA SER A 175 -9.06 -20.09 11.62
C SER A 175 -7.85 -20.41 10.74
N LEU A 176 -6.97 -19.44 10.45
CA LEU A 176 -5.74 -19.67 9.68
C LEU A 176 -4.59 -20.18 10.55
N PHE A 177 -4.44 -19.68 11.78
CA PHE A 177 -3.38 -20.15 12.69
C PHE A 177 -3.67 -21.56 13.22
N HIS A 178 -4.94 -21.97 13.35
CA HIS A 178 -5.29 -23.31 13.81
C HIS A 178 -5.14 -24.40 12.74
N ARG A 179 -4.98 -24.04 11.46
CA ARG A 179 -4.86 -25.01 10.35
C ARG A 179 -3.42 -25.31 9.93
N GLY A 180 -2.45 -24.49 10.35
CA GLY A 180 -1.01 -24.70 10.10
C GLY A 180 -0.32 -25.63 11.10
N GLY A 181 -1.02 -26.07 12.16
CA GLY A 181 -0.49 -26.96 13.20
C GLY A 181 -0.80 -28.46 13.01
N ILE A 182 -1.10 -28.92 11.79
CA ILE A 182 -1.33 -30.34 11.49
C ILE A 182 -0.44 -30.79 10.33
N ILE A 183 0.85 -30.46 10.38
CA ILE A 183 1.90 -31.14 9.60
C ILE A 183 3.13 -31.21 10.51
N ASP A 184 3.02 -31.93 11.63
CA ASP A 184 4.15 -32.40 12.45
C ASP A 184 3.59 -33.39 13.48
N ALA A 185 3.20 -34.58 13.02
CA ALA A 185 3.10 -35.76 13.86
C ALA A 185 3.59 -36.94 13.01
N HIS A 186 4.91 -37.05 12.95
CA HIS A 186 5.60 -38.24 12.50
C HIS A 186 5.50 -39.29 13.60
N ASP A 187 4.77 -40.38 13.34
CA ASP A 187 5.21 -41.78 13.50
C ASP A 187 4.15 -42.75 12.94
#